data_AF-A0A9E3J0K3-F1
#
_entry.id   AF-A0A9E3J0K3-F1
#
_cell.length_a   1.000
_cell.length_b   1.000
_cell.length_c   1.000
_cell.angle_alpha   90.00
_cell.angle_beta   90.00
_cell.angle_gamma   90.00
#
_symmetry.space_group_name_H-M   'P 1'
#
loop_
_entity.id
_entity.type
_entity.pdbx_description
1 polymer ?
#
loop_
_entity_poly.entity_id
_entity_poly.type
_entity_poly.pdbx_seq_one_letter_code
_entity_poly.pdbx_strand_id
1 'polypeptide(L)'
;MNRRRTALLSLTALLGAALVASPGSPAAADEVEQLKNGTFDTTTAPWWASSNVTAGLSGGQLCADVPGGTANRWDAAVGQNDVSLVKGQSYKFSFTANGSPEGHVLRAIVGLQVAPYDTYFEVSPQLSVSGNSYSYTFTSPVDTAQGQVGFQLGGSADPFRFCMDDVSLLGGVPPEVYEPDTGPRVRVNQVAYLPAGPKNATLVTDATAKLPWQLKSASGAVVAHGWTLPRGTDVSSGQNVHSIDFGAYKKRGTGLTLVADGETSRPFDIGTGAYEQLRLDAAKYYYTQRSGIAIRDDLRPGYGRAAGHVNTAPNQGDKNVPCQPGVCDYTLDVSGGWYDAGDHGKYVVNGGISTWEVLSTYERELLARTGEPAKLGDGTLAIPESGNKVPDILDEARWELEFLLKMQVPDGQPLAGMAHHKVHDEQWTGLPLLPSDDPQKRELHPASTAATLNLAATAAQAARLYKPYDKAFAAKALTAARKAWTAALAHPDLYASESDGTGGGTYADNNVTDEFYWAAAE
;
A
#
# COMPACT_ATOMS: atom_id res chain seq x y z
N MET A 1 5.83 82.39 -19.57
CA MET A 1 5.89 82.58 -18.10
C MET A 1 6.12 81.21 -17.47
N ASN A 2 7.37 80.93 -17.06
CA ASN A 2 7.83 80.85 -15.66
C ASN A 2 7.20 79.65 -14.91
N ARG A 3 7.91 78.67 -14.33
CA ARG A 3 9.34 78.53 -13.98
C ARG A 3 9.64 77.05 -13.69
N ARG A 4 10.90 76.68 -13.99
CA ARG A 4 11.71 75.55 -13.49
C ARG A 4 11.45 75.16 -12.02
N ARG A 5 11.66 73.88 -11.69
CA ARG A 5 12.73 73.44 -10.78
C ARG A 5 12.93 71.92 -10.79
N THR A 6 14.05 71.53 -11.38
CA THR A 6 14.76 70.27 -11.21
C THR A 6 15.31 70.20 -9.78
N ALA A 7 15.14 69.08 -9.09
CA ALA A 7 15.88 68.75 -7.87
C ALA A 7 16.57 67.40 -8.08
N LEU A 8 17.91 67.43 -8.15
CA LEU A 8 18.77 66.26 -8.01
C LEU A 8 18.67 65.76 -6.55
N LEU A 9 18.39 64.47 -6.38
CA LEU A 9 18.66 63.74 -5.15
C LEU A 9 19.59 62.58 -5.52
N SER A 10 20.84 62.74 -5.13
CA SER A 10 21.90 61.74 -5.13
C SER A 10 21.54 60.61 -4.16
N LEU A 11 21.32 59.40 -4.70
CA LEU A 11 21.36 58.16 -3.93
C LEU A 11 22.65 57.40 -4.29
N THR A 12 23.61 57.46 -3.38
CA THR A 12 24.72 56.50 -3.25
C THR A 12 24.16 55.13 -2.94
N ALA A 13 24.14 54.23 -3.93
CA ALA A 13 23.88 52.81 -3.72
C ALA A 13 25.19 52.14 -3.28
N LEU A 14 25.23 51.69 -2.02
CA LEU A 14 26.26 50.78 -1.52
C LEU A 14 26.14 49.45 -2.28
N LEU A 15 27.22 49.03 -2.97
CA LEU A 15 27.41 47.64 -3.36
C LEU A 15 27.69 46.80 -2.11
N GLY A 16 26.66 46.16 -1.57
CA GLY A 16 26.81 45.03 -0.66
C GLY A 16 27.04 43.77 -1.48
N ALA A 17 28.28 43.26 -1.51
CA ALA A 17 28.57 41.94 -2.03
C ALA A 17 27.94 40.90 -1.08
N ALA A 18 26.78 40.37 -1.44
CA ALA A 18 26.21 39.21 -0.78
C ALA A 18 27.00 37.96 -1.21
N LEU A 19 27.99 37.58 -0.40
CA LEU A 19 28.52 36.22 -0.41
C LEU A 19 27.39 35.29 0.02
N VAL A 20 26.79 34.61 -0.96
CA VAL A 20 25.91 33.47 -0.70
C VAL A 20 26.82 32.36 -0.16
N ALA A 21 26.85 32.22 1.16
CA ALA A 21 27.46 31.06 1.79
C ALA A 21 26.60 29.86 1.41
N SER A 22 27.12 28.99 0.56
CA SER A 22 26.59 27.63 0.41
C SER A 22 26.50 27.01 1.81
N PRO A 23 25.39 26.36 2.20
CA PRO A 23 25.39 25.56 3.41
C PRO A 23 26.50 24.54 3.25
N GLY A 24 27.54 24.65 4.08
CA GLY A 24 28.60 23.65 4.10
C GLY A 24 27.96 22.30 4.38
N SER A 25 28.27 21.30 3.55
CA SER A 25 27.97 19.92 3.86
C SER A 25 28.40 19.65 5.31
N PRO A 26 27.57 19.00 6.15
CA PRO A 26 28.03 18.60 7.47
C PRO A 26 29.34 17.82 7.28
N ALA A 27 30.37 18.21 8.02
CA ALA A 27 31.65 17.50 8.01
C ALA A 27 31.34 16.01 8.20
N ALA A 28 31.76 15.16 7.25
CA ALA A 28 31.63 13.72 7.39
C ALA A 28 32.28 13.35 8.72
N ALA A 29 31.52 12.74 9.62
CA ALA A 29 32.09 12.17 10.83
C ALA A 29 33.12 11.12 10.41
N ASP A 30 34.25 11.04 11.09
CA ASP A 30 35.23 9.97 10.84
C ASP A 30 34.52 8.61 10.96
N GLU A 31 34.80 7.70 10.02
CA GLU A 31 34.25 6.36 10.05
C GLU A 31 34.83 5.58 11.24
N VAL A 32 33.97 5.08 12.13
CA VAL A 32 34.39 4.37 13.35
C VAL A 32 33.71 3.02 13.45
N GLU A 33 34.51 1.96 13.47
CA GLU A 33 34.04 0.59 13.73
C GLU A 33 33.58 0.47 15.19
N GLN A 34 32.34 0.01 15.38
CA GLN A 34 31.74 -0.15 16.70
C GLN A 34 31.95 -1.57 17.27
N LEU A 35 32.17 -2.57 16.41
CA LEU A 35 32.34 -3.95 16.82
C LEU A 35 33.80 -4.34 16.98
N LYS A 36 34.05 -5.28 17.88
CA LYS A 36 35.36 -5.88 18.12
C LYS A 36 35.39 -7.28 17.54
N ASN A 37 36.50 -7.64 16.91
CA ASN A 37 36.75 -9.00 16.43
C ASN A 37 35.60 -9.54 15.55
N GLY A 38 35.26 -8.80 14.49
CA GLY A 38 34.25 -9.20 13.51
C GLY A 38 34.73 -10.21 12.48
N THR A 39 36.05 -10.35 12.31
CA THR A 39 36.71 -11.27 11.35
C THR A 39 37.01 -12.65 11.93
N PHE A 40 36.87 -12.81 13.25
CA PHE A 40 37.06 -14.07 13.97
C PHE A 40 38.39 -14.81 13.70
N ASP A 41 39.44 -14.14 13.23
CA ASP A 41 40.69 -14.79 12.76
C ASP A 41 41.34 -15.74 13.79
N THR A 42 41.21 -15.44 15.08
CA THR A 42 41.92 -16.16 16.16
C THR A 42 41.05 -16.55 17.36
N THR A 43 39.87 -15.93 17.51
CA THR A 43 38.98 -16.16 18.66
C THR A 43 37.55 -15.72 18.31
N THR A 44 36.57 -16.13 19.11
CA THR A 44 35.21 -15.60 19.07
C THR A 44 34.96 -14.52 20.12
N ALA A 45 35.84 -14.34 21.11
CA ALA A 45 35.68 -13.27 22.11
C ALA A 45 35.79 -11.88 21.46
N PRO A 46 34.96 -10.88 21.83
CA PRO A 46 34.06 -10.83 22.98
C PRO A 46 32.59 -11.21 22.67
N TRP A 47 32.33 -11.96 21.60
CA TRP A 47 30.97 -12.35 21.25
C TRP A 47 30.39 -13.35 22.24
N TRP A 48 29.15 -13.12 22.64
CA TRP A 48 28.40 -14.00 23.54
C TRP A 48 27.47 -14.91 22.72
N ALA A 49 27.10 -16.04 23.32
CA ALA A 49 26.07 -16.94 22.81
C ALA A 49 25.06 -17.24 23.92
N SER A 50 23.81 -17.48 23.54
CA SER A 50 22.76 -17.91 24.46
C SER A 50 23.13 -19.26 25.09
N SER A 51 22.62 -19.56 26.29
CA SER A 51 23.02 -20.76 27.05
C SER A 51 22.69 -22.09 26.35
N ASN A 52 21.72 -22.08 25.42
CA ASN A 52 21.32 -23.21 24.60
C ASN A 52 22.05 -23.28 23.25
N VAL A 53 22.94 -22.33 22.95
CA VAL A 53 23.72 -22.28 21.70
C VAL A 53 25.18 -22.63 22.00
N THR A 54 25.73 -23.60 21.26
CA THR A 54 27.16 -23.91 21.34
C THR A 54 27.90 -23.19 20.23
N ALA A 55 28.57 -22.08 20.56
CA ALA A 55 29.32 -21.27 19.62
C ALA A 55 30.84 -21.41 19.80
N GLY A 56 31.58 -21.42 18.69
CA GLY A 56 33.04 -21.52 18.70
C GLY A 56 33.65 -21.22 17.34
N LEU A 57 34.98 -21.11 17.32
CA LEU A 57 35.72 -20.86 16.11
C LEU A 57 35.78 -22.12 15.22
N SER A 58 35.40 -21.99 13.96
CA SER A 58 35.47 -23.09 12.99
C SER A 58 35.77 -22.53 11.60
N GLY A 59 36.88 -22.97 10.99
CA GLY A 59 37.25 -22.53 9.65
C GLY A 59 37.54 -21.03 9.50
N GLY A 60 37.93 -20.34 10.58
CA GLY A 60 38.14 -18.89 10.60
C GLY A 60 36.88 -18.08 10.90
N GLN A 61 35.74 -18.73 11.16
CA GLN A 61 34.44 -18.08 11.36
C GLN A 61 33.85 -18.39 12.74
N LEU A 62 32.95 -17.55 13.25
CA LEU A 62 32.12 -17.92 14.39
C LEU A 62 31.02 -18.85 13.90
N CYS A 63 31.05 -20.11 14.33
CA CYS A 63 29.99 -21.08 14.07
C CYS A 63 29.26 -21.43 15.36
N ALA A 64 27.93 -21.49 15.27
CA ALA A 64 27.00 -21.78 16.34
C ALA A 64 26.10 -22.95 15.96
N ASP A 65 26.09 -23.99 16.79
CA ASP A 65 25.11 -25.07 16.71
C ASP A 65 23.84 -24.63 17.47
N VAL A 66 22.75 -24.44 16.72
CA VAL A 66 21.47 -23.88 17.18
C VAL A 66 20.47 -25.02 17.37
N PRO A 67 19.82 -25.12 18.54
CA PRO A 67 18.84 -26.18 18.79
C PRO A 67 17.52 -25.90 18.04
N GLY A 68 16.86 -26.97 17.62
CA GLY A 68 15.47 -26.94 17.16
C GLY A 68 14.49 -26.86 18.32
N GLY A 69 13.20 -26.77 18.01
CA GLY A 69 12.11 -26.70 18.98
C GLY A 69 12.06 -25.39 19.77
N THR A 70 12.63 -24.30 19.22
CA THR A 70 12.56 -22.97 19.82
C THR A 70 11.28 -22.24 19.37
N ALA A 71 10.64 -21.52 20.28
CA ALA A 71 9.36 -20.86 20.00
C ALA A 71 9.56 -19.45 19.42
N ASN A 72 10.48 -18.68 20.00
CA ASN A 72 10.77 -17.31 19.59
C ASN A 72 12.13 -17.19 18.93
N ARG A 73 12.28 -16.19 18.05
CA ARG A 73 13.54 -15.91 17.34
C ARG A 73 14.70 -15.58 18.28
N TRP A 74 14.43 -14.95 19.42
CA TRP A 74 15.43 -14.60 20.43
C TRP A 74 15.75 -15.73 21.42
N ASP A 75 15.08 -16.89 21.34
CA ASP A 75 15.34 -18.02 22.25
C ASP A 75 16.75 -18.59 22.06
N ALA A 76 17.37 -18.36 20.91
CA ALA A 76 18.75 -18.71 20.60
C ALA A 76 19.40 -17.55 19.84
N ALA A 77 20.56 -17.07 20.30
CA ALA A 77 21.23 -15.94 19.68
C ALA A 77 22.74 -15.94 19.94
N VAL A 78 23.47 -15.27 19.04
CA VAL A 78 24.85 -14.81 19.25
C VAL A 78 24.92 -13.30 19.05
N GLY A 79 25.82 -12.60 19.73
CA GLY A 79 25.89 -11.15 19.58
C GLY A 79 27.06 -10.50 20.30
N GLN A 80 27.12 -9.17 20.18
CA GLN A 80 28.07 -8.32 20.87
C GLN A 80 27.36 -7.15 21.54
N ASN A 81 27.76 -6.93 22.79
CA ASN A 81 27.21 -5.94 23.70
C ASN A 81 28.10 -4.68 23.76
N ASP A 82 27.63 -3.69 24.51
CA ASP A 82 28.32 -2.43 24.79
C ASP A 82 28.68 -1.65 23.52
N VAL A 83 27.78 -1.71 22.53
CA VAL A 83 27.87 -0.98 21.26
C VAL A 83 27.41 0.45 21.47
N SER A 84 28.21 1.41 21.01
CA SER A 84 27.87 2.83 21.08
C SER A 84 27.11 3.29 19.85
N LEU A 85 25.95 3.90 20.07
CA LEU A 85 25.12 4.52 19.04
C LEU A 85 24.93 6.01 19.34
N VAL A 86 24.98 6.84 18.32
CA VAL A 86 24.80 8.29 18.40
C VAL A 86 23.56 8.69 17.62
N LYS A 87 22.70 9.48 18.24
CA LYS A 87 21.44 9.90 17.64
C LYS A 87 21.68 10.70 16.37
N GLY A 88 20.99 10.31 15.29
CA GLY A 88 21.12 10.95 13.97
C GLY A 88 22.35 10.53 13.17
N GLN A 89 23.26 9.72 13.74
CA GLN A 89 24.39 9.16 13.01
C GLN A 89 23.94 7.97 12.16
N SER A 90 24.45 7.92 10.93
CA SER A 90 24.26 6.79 10.02
C SER A 90 25.33 5.72 10.25
N TYR A 91 24.92 4.46 10.15
CA TYR A 91 25.74 3.27 10.35
C TYR A 91 25.59 2.33 9.16
N LYS A 92 26.69 1.69 8.75
CA LYS A 92 26.68 0.54 7.83
C LYS A 92 26.86 -0.74 8.65
N PHE A 93 25.85 -1.60 8.64
CA PHE A 93 25.89 -2.93 9.25
C PHE A 93 26.10 -3.97 8.16
N SER A 94 27.21 -4.72 8.23
CA SER A 94 27.54 -5.77 7.27
C SER A 94 28.05 -7.04 7.93
N PHE A 95 27.85 -8.17 7.28
CA PHE A 95 28.33 -9.49 7.71
C PHE A 95 28.27 -10.48 6.55
N THR A 96 29.04 -11.56 6.64
CA THR A 96 28.82 -12.78 5.85
C THR A 96 28.22 -13.85 6.74
N ALA A 97 27.27 -14.63 6.21
CA ALA A 97 26.66 -15.71 6.98
C ALA A 97 26.15 -16.86 6.11
N ASN A 98 26.17 -18.06 6.66
CA ASN A 98 25.58 -19.28 6.11
C ASN A 98 24.79 -20.07 7.17
N GLY A 99 23.89 -20.93 6.70
CA GLY A 99 23.07 -21.81 7.52
C GLY A 99 22.92 -23.18 6.88
N SER A 100 23.10 -24.24 7.66
CA SER A 100 22.97 -25.62 7.20
C SER A 100 22.21 -26.49 8.21
N PRO A 101 21.18 -27.26 7.80
CA PRO A 101 20.63 -27.39 6.44
C PRO A 101 20.03 -26.09 5.87
N GLU A 102 19.56 -26.09 4.62
CA GLU A 102 18.92 -24.92 4.03
C GLU A 102 17.54 -24.61 4.68
N GLY A 103 17.03 -23.39 4.50
CA GLY A 103 15.67 -23.02 4.90
C GLY A 103 15.54 -22.18 6.17
N HIS A 104 16.65 -21.84 6.83
CA HIS A 104 16.63 -21.02 8.04
C HIS A 104 16.75 -19.53 7.74
N VAL A 105 16.06 -18.72 8.54
CA VAL A 105 16.06 -17.26 8.46
C VAL A 105 16.78 -16.71 9.69
N LEU A 106 17.78 -15.87 9.45
CA LEU A 106 18.48 -15.12 10.49
C LEU A 106 17.67 -13.86 10.78
N ARG A 107 17.45 -13.48 12.05
CA ARG A 107 17.03 -12.12 12.44
C ARG A 107 18.25 -11.36 12.98
N ALA A 108 18.84 -10.49 12.17
CA ALA A 108 19.97 -9.66 12.59
C ALA A 108 19.47 -8.27 13.00
N ILE A 109 19.89 -7.80 14.17
CA ILE A 109 19.40 -6.57 14.79
C ILE A 109 20.52 -5.66 15.27
N VAL A 110 20.22 -4.36 15.33
CA VAL A 110 20.90 -3.39 16.18
C VAL A 110 19.88 -2.77 17.12
N GLY A 111 20.12 -2.82 18.43
CA GLY A 111 19.15 -2.42 19.45
C GLY A 111 19.76 -2.23 20.83
N LEU A 112 18.92 -2.18 21.87
CA LEU A 112 19.37 -2.13 23.25
C LEU A 112 19.67 -3.53 23.81
N GLN A 113 20.77 -3.65 24.54
CA GLN A 113 21.11 -4.88 25.27
C GLN A 113 20.37 -5.03 26.60
N VAL A 114 19.65 -3.99 27.02
CA VAL A 114 18.91 -3.90 28.28
C VAL A 114 17.45 -3.55 28.01
N ALA A 115 16.57 -3.87 28.96
CA ALA A 115 15.16 -3.48 28.89
C ALA A 115 15.01 -1.97 28.60
N PRO A 116 14.15 -1.57 27.66
CA PRO A 116 13.07 -2.37 27.04
C PRO A 116 13.46 -3.27 25.86
N TYR A 117 14.75 -3.40 25.51
CA TYR A 117 15.24 -4.17 24.35
C TYR A 117 14.76 -3.63 23.00
N ASP A 118 14.59 -2.30 22.92
CA ASP A 118 14.19 -1.63 21.67
C ASP A 118 15.12 -2.04 20.52
N THR A 119 14.51 -2.39 19.39
CA THR A 119 15.21 -2.69 18.14
C THR A 119 15.17 -1.45 17.26
N TYR A 120 16.33 -0.91 16.91
CA TYR A 120 16.45 0.29 16.07
C TYR A 120 16.71 -0.04 14.60
N PHE A 121 17.26 -1.22 14.35
CA PHE A 121 17.44 -1.76 13.02
C PHE A 121 17.22 -3.27 13.03
N GLU A 122 16.53 -3.79 12.02
CA GLU A 122 16.24 -5.22 11.87
C GLU A 122 16.25 -5.62 10.39
N VAL A 123 16.89 -6.75 10.11
CA VAL A 123 16.83 -7.43 8.81
C VAL A 123 16.70 -8.94 9.02
N SER A 124 15.96 -9.59 8.12
CA SER A 124 15.68 -11.03 8.22
C SER A 124 16.06 -11.83 6.96
N PRO A 125 17.36 -11.89 6.56
CA PRO A 125 17.75 -12.63 5.38
C PRO A 125 17.58 -14.15 5.54
N GLN A 126 17.15 -14.82 4.47
CA GLN A 126 17.21 -16.29 4.38
C GLN A 126 18.65 -16.73 4.13
N LEU A 127 19.15 -17.65 4.97
CA LEU A 127 20.52 -18.14 4.89
C LEU A 127 20.67 -19.16 3.76
N SER A 128 21.76 -19.05 3.00
CA SER A 128 22.20 -20.07 2.06
C SER A 128 23.22 -21.01 2.72
N VAL A 129 23.32 -22.24 2.21
CA VAL A 129 24.33 -23.21 2.67
C VAL A 129 25.73 -22.79 2.23
N SER A 130 25.87 -22.13 1.07
CA SER A 130 27.16 -21.66 0.53
C SER A 130 27.65 -20.36 1.14
N GLY A 131 26.80 -19.64 1.87
CA GLY A 131 27.06 -18.31 2.41
C GLY A 131 26.78 -17.17 1.43
N ASN A 132 26.35 -16.05 1.98
CA ASN A 132 26.12 -14.79 1.29
C ASN A 132 26.73 -13.63 2.11
N SER A 133 27.01 -12.51 1.43
CA SER A 133 27.38 -11.24 2.07
C SER A 133 26.17 -10.32 2.16
N TYR A 134 26.02 -9.65 3.29
CA TYR A 134 24.94 -8.72 3.57
C TYR A 134 25.50 -7.37 4.01
N SER A 135 24.90 -6.27 3.53
CA SER A 135 25.29 -4.92 3.92
C SER A 135 24.06 -4.01 3.87
N TYR A 136 23.86 -3.24 4.94
CA TYR A 136 22.70 -2.36 5.10
C TYR A 136 23.13 -1.07 5.78
N THR A 137 22.39 0.01 5.57
CA THR A 137 22.57 1.27 6.28
C THR A 137 21.34 1.66 7.08
N PHE A 138 21.54 2.26 8.26
CA PHE A 138 20.46 2.83 9.07
C PHE A 138 20.94 4.06 9.84
N THR A 139 20.00 4.89 10.31
CA THR A 139 20.28 6.02 11.20
C THR A 139 19.82 5.70 12.60
N SER A 140 20.67 5.86 13.61
CA SER A 140 20.29 5.61 15.00
C SER A 140 19.31 6.68 15.51
N PRO A 141 18.19 6.31 16.14
CA PRO A 141 17.26 7.27 16.76
C PRO A 141 17.70 7.73 18.16
N VAL A 142 18.74 7.13 18.73
CA VAL A 142 19.14 7.31 20.14
C VAL A 142 20.65 7.48 20.33
N ASP A 143 21.00 8.12 21.45
CA ASP A 143 22.34 8.09 22.04
C ASP A 143 22.39 6.99 23.10
N THR A 144 23.28 6.02 22.97
CA THR A 144 23.46 4.95 23.98
C THR A 144 24.84 4.32 23.90
N ALA A 145 25.38 3.87 25.03
CA ALA A 145 26.55 2.99 25.11
C ALA A 145 26.16 1.54 25.43
N GLN A 146 24.86 1.27 25.58
CA GLN A 146 24.29 -0.04 25.93
C GLN A 146 23.61 -0.68 24.71
N GLY A 147 24.11 -0.38 23.51
CA GLY A 147 23.65 -0.99 22.29
C GLY A 147 24.14 -2.44 22.16
N GLN A 148 23.51 -3.18 21.26
CA GLN A 148 23.88 -4.54 20.90
C GLN A 148 23.74 -4.73 19.39
N VAL A 149 24.65 -5.52 18.82
CA VAL A 149 24.42 -6.24 17.56
C VAL A 149 24.08 -7.68 17.90
N GLY A 150 22.92 -8.14 17.45
CA GLY A 150 22.40 -9.47 17.77
C GLY A 150 22.01 -10.25 16.52
N PHE A 151 22.41 -11.51 16.47
CA PHE A 151 21.99 -12.50 15.48
C PHE A 151 21.08 -13.50 16.20
N GLN A 152 19.78 -13.30 16.03
CA GLN A 152 18.73 -14.12 16.64
C GLN A 152 18.36 -15.26 15.68
N LEU A 153 18.50 -16.48 16.18
CA LEU A 153 18.58 -17.73 15.43
C LEU A 153 17.50 -18.75 15.85
N GLY A 154 16.65 -18.41 16.82
CA GLY A 154 15.55 -19.27 17.27
C GLY A 154 14.31 -19.23 16.38
N GLY A 155 13.19 -19.79 16.87
CA GLY A 155 11.92 -19.86 16.15
C GLY A 155 11.89 -20.94 15.07
N SER A 156 12.76 -21.95 15.19
CA SER A 156 12.87 -23.07 14.26
C SER A 156 12.51 -24.38 14.97
N ALA A 157 11.70 -25.21 14.31
CA ALA A 157 11.43 -26.58 14.76
C ALA A 157 12.68 -27.46 14.64
N ASP A 158 13.50 -27.22 13.61
CA ASP A 158 14.66 -28.03 13.28
C ASP A 158 15.96 -27.37 13.76
N PRO A 159 16.93 -28.17 14.26
CA PRO A 159 18.26 -27.68 14.61
C PRO A 159 19.07 -27.36 13.35
N PHE A 160 19.98 -26.40 13.44
CA PHE A 160 20.86 -26.05 12.34
C PHE A 160 22.20 -25.48 12.82
N ARG A 161 23.17 -25.46 11.91
CA ARG A 161 24.46 -24.82 12.11
C ARG A 161 24.47 -23.47 11.41
N PHE A 162 24.71 -22.43 12.18
CA PHE A 162 24.91 -21.06 11.71
C PHE A 162 26.40 -20.73 11.73
N CYS A 163 26.93 -20.11 10.69
CA CYS A 163 28.29 -19.57 10.70
C CYS A 163 28.29 -18.14 10.16
N MET A 164 29.07 -17.26 10.78
CA MET A 164 29.22 -15.87 10.37
C MET A 164 30.67 -15.38 10.43
N ASP A 165 30.96 -14.41 9.59
CA ASP A 165 32.27 -13.78 9.45
C ASP A 165 32.15 -12.33 8.96
N ASP A 166 33.24 -11.57 8.98
CA ASP A 166 33.34 -10.18 8.51
C ASP A 166 32.24 -9.25 9.08
N VAL A 167 31.90 -9.40 10.37
CA VAL A 167 30.83 -8.63 10.99
C VAL A 167 31.31 -7.22 11.36
N SER A 168 30.69 -6.20 10.79
CA SER A 168 31.06 -4.79 10.96
C SER A 168 29.85 -3.92 11.22
N LEU A 169 29.96 -2.99 12.17
CA LEU A 169 29.02 -1.89 12.35
C LEU A 169 29.81 -0.59 12.28
N LEU A 170 29.94 -0.03 11.08
CA LEU A 170 30.72 1.16 10.82
C LEU A 170 29.84 2.41 10.97
N GLY A 171 30.10 3.23 11.99
CA GLY A 171 29.41 4.51 12.20
C GLY A 171 30.05 5.63 11.39
N GLY A 172 29.27 6.66 11.02
CA GLY A 172 29.78 7.86 10.33
C GLY A 172 29.72 7.76 8.80
N VAL A 173 29.20 6.64 8.29
CA VAL A 173 29.00 6.42 6.86
C VAL A 173 27.90 7.37 6.36
N PRO A 174 28.13 8.12 5.26
CA PRO A 174 27.07 8.90 4.64
C PRO A 174 25.88 7.98 4.30
N PRO A 175 24.62 8.39 4.56
CA PRO A 175 23.48 7.59 4.16
C PRO A 175 23.55 7.36 2.66
N GLU A 176 23.37 6.10 2.22
CA GLU A 176 23.21 5.83 0.80
C GLU A 176 22.01 6.63 0.30
N VAL A 177 22.27 7.53 -0.65
CA VAL A 177 21.19 8.21 -1.35
C VAL A 177 20.55 7.14 -2.22
N TYR A 178 19.37 6.67 -1.80
CA TYR A 178 18.56 5.82 -2.65
C TYR A 178 18.28 6.56 -3.94
N GLU A 179 18.89 6.11 -5.03
CA GLU A 179 18.56 6.55 -6.37
C GLU A 179 17.54 5.55 -6.95
N PRO A 180 16.24 5.91 -6.98
CA PRO A 180 15.27 5.03 -7.60
C PRO A 180 15.62 4.83 -9.08
N ASP A 181 15.59 3.58 -9.55
CA ASP A 181 15.54 3.31 -10.98
C ASP A 181 14.22 3.90 -11.51
N THR A 182 14.32 5.09 -12.08
CA THR A 182 13.14 5.74 -12.64
C THR A 182 12.73 5.10 -13.96
N GLY A 183 13.52 4.21 -14.56
CA GLY A 183 13.29 3.62 -15.88
C GLY A 183 13.66 4.55 -17.05
N PRO A 184 13.31 4.18 -18.30
CA PRO A 184 13.75 4.90 -19.49
C PRO A 184 13.13 6.30 -19.61
N ARG A 185 13.92 7.30 -20.06
CA ARG A 185 13.47 8.71 -20.17
C ARG A 185 12.30 8.91 -21.13
N VAL A 186 12.07 7.98 -22.06
CA VAL A 186 10.87 7.94 -22.90
C VAL A 186 9.74 7.23 -22.14
N ARG A 187 8.88 8.03 -21.49
CA ARG A 187 7.75 7.59 -20.68
C ARG A 187 6.52 7.36 -21.56
N VAL A 188 5.97 6.16 -21.49
CA VAL A 188 4.79 5.71 -22.24
C VAL A 188 3.80 5.05 -21.29
N ASN A 189 2.53 4.92 -21.70
CA ASN A 189 1.67 3.88 -21.14
C ASN A 189 2.36 2.53 -21.40
N GLN A 190 2.75 1.84 -20.33
CA GLN A 190 3.54 0.60 -20.40
C GLN A 190 2.71 -0.63 -20.79
N VAL A 191 1.39 -0.47 -20.90
CA VAL A 191 0.47 -1.54 -21.27
C VAL A 191 0.08 -1.37 -22.74
N ALA A 192 -0.74 -0.37 -23.04
CA ALA A 192 -1.28 -0.20 -24.38
C ALA A 192 -1.81 1.20 -24.67
N TYR A 193 -2.10 1.45 -25.95
CA TYR A 193 -2.96 2.54 -26.42
C TYR A 193 -4.08 1.98 -27.31
N LEU A 194 -5.24 2.62 -27.31
CA LEU A 194 -6.31 2.27 -28.25
C LEU A 194 -5.92 2.66 -29.69
N PRO A 195 -6.33 1.89 -30.72
CA PRO A 195 -6.04 2.23 -32.12
C PRO A 195 -6.52 3.63 -32.51
N ALA A 196 -7.73 3.99 -32.07
CA ALA A 196 -8.27 5.34 -32.19
C ALA A 196 -8.09 6.11 -30.88
N GLY A 197 -7.91 7.43 -30.98
CA GLY A 197 -7.72 8.30 -29.82
C GLY A 197 -6.28 8.77 -29.64
N PRO A 198 -6.07 9.65 -28.64
CA PRO A 198 -4.78 10.28 -28.36
C PRO A 198 -3.74 9.24 -27.93
N LYS A 199 -2.49 9.44 -28.37
CA LYS A 199 -1.34 8.63 -27.96
C LYS A 199 -0.18 9.57 -27.76
N ASN A 200 0.20 9.75 -26.50
CA ASN A 200 1.23 10.69 -26.10
C ASN A 200 2.28 9.98 -25.25
N ALA A 201 3.54 10.30 -25.49
CA ALA A 201 4.65 9.95 -24.64
C ALA A 201 5.33 11.22 -24.12
N THR A 202 6.00 11.11 -22.97
CA THR A 202 6.82 12.18 -22.40
C THR A 202 8.28 11.78 -22.51
N LEU A 203 9.11 12.63 -23.09
CA LEU A 203 10.56 12.49 -23.07
C LEU A 203 11.13 13.42 -22.01
N VAL A 204 11.81 12.87 -21.00
CA VAL A 204 12.61 13.64 -20.05
C VAL A 204 13.99 13.92 -20.66
N THR A 205 14.34 15.19 -20.86
CA THR A 205 15.58 15.57 -21.56
C THR A 205 15.97 17.01 -21.20
N ASP A 206 17.26 17.31 -21.18
CA ASP A 206 17.75 18.68 -21.01
C ASP A 206 17.76 19.48 -22.33
N ALA A 207 17.49 18.80 -23.46
CA ALA A 207 17.37 19.48 -24.74
C ALA A 207 16.24 20.51 -24.70
N THR A 208 16.48 21.67 -25.30
CA THR A 208 15.47 22.75 -25.42
C THR A 208 14.93 22.87 -26.84
N ALA A 209 15.62 22.28 -27.82
CA ALA A 209 15.17 22.17 -29.20
C ALA A 209 14.42 20.85 -29.42
N LYS A 210 13.49 20.84 -30.39
CA LYS A 210 12.79 19.62 -30.80
C LYS A 210 13.78 18.53 -31.23
N LEU A 211 13.49 17.29 -30.86
CA LEU A 211 14.29 16.10 -31.18
C LEU A 211 13.52 15.17 -32.12
N PRO A 212 14.20 14.36 -32.96
CA PRO A 212 13.52 13.35 -33.76
C PRO A 212 13.07 12.18 -32.86
N TRP A 213 11.94 11.57 -33.19
CA TRP A 213 11.48 10.32 -32.58
C TRP A 213 11.09 9.28 -33.63
N GLN A 214 11.14 8.01 -33.23
CA GLN A 214 10.72 6.86 -34.04
C GLN A 214 9.83 5.94 -33.21
N LEU A 215 8.73 5.48 -33.80
CA LEU A 215 7.96 4.33 -33.32
C LEU A 215 8.47 3.09 -34.07
N LYS A 216 8.91 2.08 -33.33
CA LYS A 216 9.44 0.84 -33.88
C LYS A 216 8.54 -0.35 -33.55
N SER A 217 8.37 -1.26 -34.50
CA SER A 217 7.77 -2.58 -34.25
C SER A 217 8.68 -3.45 -33.39
N ALA A 218 8.15 -4.56 -32.88
CA ALA A 218 8.94 -5.58 -32.19
C ALA A 218 10.10 -6.15 -33.04
N SER A 219 10.00 -6.10 -34.37
CA SER A 219 11.08 -6.49 -35.29
C SER A 219 12.13 -5.39 -35.52
N GLY A 220 12.00 -4.24 -34.87
CA GLY A 220 12.90 -3.08 -34.99
C GLY A 220 12.61 -2.17 -36.20
N ALA A 221 11.59 -2.48 -37.02
CA ALA A 221 11.24 -1.66 -38.17
C ALA A 221 10.58 -0.34 -37.73
N VAL A 222 11.02 0.78 -38.30
CA VAL A 222 10.40 2.08 -38.04
C VAL A 222 9.05 2.14 -38.75
N VAL A 223 7.97 2.25 -37.97
CA VAL A 223 6.58 2.26 -38.47
C VAL A 223 5.93 3.64 -38.41
N ALA A 224 6.51 4.56 -37.65
CA ALA A 224 6.17 5.99 -37.63
C ALA A 224 7.38 6.80 -37.12
N HIS A 225 7.44 8.08 -37.45
CA HIS A 225 8.46 9.00 -36.97
C HIS A 225 7.95 10.43 -36.95
N GLY A 226 8.64 11.31 -36.25
CA GLY A 226 8.27 12.73 -36.19
C GLY A 226 9.24 13.55 -35.34
N TRP A 227 8.76 14.70 -34.89
CA TRP A 227 9.48 15.60 -34.00
C TRP A 227 8.79 15.70 -32.66
N THR A 228 9.58 15.77 -31.58
CA THR A 228 9.06 16.09 -30.26
C THR A 228 8.60 17.55 -30.21
N LEU A 229 7.76 17.89 -29.24
CA LEU A 229 7.40 19.28 -28.93
C LEU A 229 7.98 19.67 -27.57
N PRO A 230 8.92 20.63 -27.49
CA PRO A 230 9.42 21.11 -26.23
C PRO A 230 8.32 21.73 -25.36
N ARG A 231 8.27 21.33 -24.08
CA ARG A 231 7.29 21.85 -23.11
C ARG A 231 7.94 22.67 -22.01
N GLY A 232 9.26 22.58 -21.85
CA GLY A 232 9.98 23.20 -20.75
C GLY A 232 9.92 22.34 -19.49
N THR A 233 10.13 22.97 -18.34
CA THR A 233 10.02 22.32 -17.03
C THR A 233 8.56 21.98 -16.71
N ASP A 234 8.28 20.70 -16.50
CA ASP A 234 7.03 20.23 -15.94
C ASP A 234 6.95 20.62 -14.45
N VAL A 235 5.87 21.30 -14.06
CA VAL A 235 5.73 21.87 -12.71
C VAL A 235 5.52 20.82 -11.63
N SER A 236 5.02 19.62 -11.97
CA SER A 236 4.76 18.56 -11.01
C SER A 236 6.01 17.77 -10.64
N SER A 237 6.94 17.63 -11.57
CA SER A 237 8.17 16.85 -11.43
C SER A 237 9.44 17.71 -11.30
N GLY A 238 9.40 18.97 -11.73
CA GLY A 238 10.59 19.83 -11.84
C GLY A 238 11.51 19.45 -13.00
N GLN A 239 11.13 18.48 -13.85
CA GLN A 239 11.96 17.98 -14.94
C GLN A 239 11.68 18.72 -16.25
N ASN A 240 12.72 18.99 -17.06
CA ASN A 240 12.50 19.47 -18.42
C ASN A 240 12.01 18.32 -19.31
N VAL A 241 10.93 18.58 -20.06
CA VAL A 241 10.26 17.54 -20.85
C VAL A 241 9.88 18.00 -22.26
N HIS A 242 9.84 17.03 -23.16
CA HIS A 242 9.18 17.14 -24.45
C HIS A 242 7.96 16.21 -24.50
N SER A 243 6.92 16.60 -25.24
CA SER A 243 5.80 15.71 -25.57
C SER A 243 6.01 15.07 -26.95
N ILE A 244 5.57 13.83 -27.11
CA ILE A 244 5.61 13.07 -28.35
C ILE A 244 4.20 12.60 -28.68
N ASP A 245 3.58 13.17 -29.71
CA ASP A 245 2.29 12.74 -30.22
C ASP A 245 2.48 11.76 -31.39
N PHE A 246 1.96 10.55 -31.23
CA PHE A 246 1.93 9.51 -32.25
C PHE A 246 0.51 9.00 -32.49
N GLY A 247 -0.51 9.79 -32.14
CA GLY A 247 -1.94 9.46 -32.25
C GLY A 247 -2.40 9.14 -33.68
N ALA A 248 -1.71 9.70 -34.69
CA ALA A 248 -1.95 9.43 -36.10
C ALA A 248 -1.69 7.97 -36.49
N TYR A 249 -0.83 7.26 -35.76
CA TYR A 249 -0.60 5.84 -35.98
C TYR A 249 -1.75 5.02 -35.37
N LYS A 250 -2.54 4.38 -36.23
CA LYS A 250 -3.76 3.63 -35.84
C LYS A 250 -3.66 2.12 -36.06
N LYS A 251 -2.55 1.64 -36.62
CA LYS A 251 -2.37 0.21 -36.89
C LYS A 251 -2.16 -0.53 -35.58
N ARG A 252 -2.84 -1.67 -35.43
CA ARG A 252 -2.61 -2.55 -34.29
C ARG A 252 -1.20 -3.12 -34.34
N GLY A 253 -0.61 -3.35 -33.18
CA GLY A 253 0.73 -3.93 -33.05
C GLY A 253 1.04 -4.27 -31.61
N THR A 254 1.92 -5.24 -31.41
CA THR A 254 2.38 -5.67 -30.10
C THR A 254 3.87 -5.41 -29.94
N GLY A 255 4.32 -5.14 -28.71
CA GLY A 255 5.73 -4.92 -28.40
C GLY A 255 6.35 -3.74 -29.15
N LEU A 256 5.57 -2.69 -29.40
CA LEU A 256 6.05 -1.44 -30.00
C LEU A 256 6.95 -0.70 -29.01
N THR A 257 7.97 -0.01 -29.50
CA THR A 257 8.81 0.87 -28.68
C THR A 257 8.93 2.24 -29.30
N LEU A 258 9.06 3.27 -28.46
CA LEU A 258 9.30 4.63 -28.88
C LEU A 258 10.75 5.00 -28.57
N VAL A 259 11.46 5.51 -29.58
CA VAL A 259 12.88 5.87 -29.50
C VAL A 259 13.02 7.37 -29.73
N ALA A 260 13.66 8.06 -28.79
CA ALA A 260 13.99 9.48 -28.89
C ALA A 260 15.19 9.79 -28.01
N ASP A 261 16.06 10.72 -28.44
CA ASP A 261 17.21 11.17 -27.64
C ASP A 261 18.17 10.04 -27.20
N GLY A 262 18.36 9.03 -28.06
CA GLY A 262 19.17 7.85 -27.77
C GLY A 262 18.51 6.82 -26.83
N GLU A 263 17.33 7.13 -26.30
CA GLU A 263 16.60 6.30 -25.33
C GLU A 263 15.49 5.51 -25.99
N THR A 264 15.16 4.37 -25.39
CA THR A 264 14.07 3.49 -25.83
C THR A 264 13.09 3.28 -24.70
N SER A 265 11.80 3.47 -24.96
CA SER A 265 10.73 3.22 -23.99
C SER A 265 10.65 1.73 -23.60
N ARG A 266 9.93 1.44 -22.51
CA ARG A 266 9.38 0.09 -22.31
C ARG A 266 8.47 -0.28 -23.50
N PRO A 267 8.36 -1.56 -23.87
CA PRO A 267 7.47 -1.99 -24.94
C PRO A 267 6.00 -1.79 -24.53
N PHE A 268 5.14 -1.54 -25.51
CA PHE A 268 3.70 -1.39 -25.31
C PHE A 268 2.92 -1.85 -26.56
N ASP A 269 1.62 -2.06 -26.40
CA ASP A 269 0.75 -2.48 -27.48
C ASP A 269 -0.10 -1.32 -28.04
N ILE A 270 -0.57 -1.47 -29.28
CA ILE A 270 -1.68 -0.67 -29.81
C ILE A 270 -2.82 -1.63 -30.16
N GLY A 271 -3.90 -1.57 -29.38
CA GLY A 271 -4.99 -2.55 -29.41
C GLY A 271 -6.04 -2.30 -28.33
N THR A 272 -7.06 -3.16 -28.30
CA THR A 272 -8.17 -3.07 -27.32
C THR A 272 -8.06 -4.11 -26.20
N GLY A 273 -7.42 -5.25 -26.47
CA GLY A 273 -7.40 -6.41 -25.57
C GLY A 273 -6.88 -6.12 -24.17
N ALA A 274 -5.86 -5.27 -24.04
CA ALA A 274 -5.33 -4.92 -22.72
C ALA A 274 -6.37 -4.21 -21.83
N TYR A 275 -7.19 -3.31 -22.39
CA TYR A 275 -8.24 -2.63 -21.63
C TYR A 275 -9.46 -3.52 -21.38
N GLU A 276 -9.71 -4.50 -22.25
CA GLU A 276 -10.72 -5.53 -22.03
C GLU A 276 -10.35 -6.42 -20.83
N GLN A 277 -9.07 -6.78 -20.73
CA GLN A 277 -8.51 -7.55 -19.62
C GLN A 277 -8.43 -6.74 -18.33
N LEU A 278 -7.87 -5.52 -18.37
CA LEU A 278 -7.76 -4.63 -17.20
C LEU A 278 -9.10 -4.37 -16.53
N ARG A 279 -10.17 -4.21 -17.30
CA ARG A 279 -11.54 -4.07 -16.77
C ARG A 279 -11.95 -5.27 -15.93
N LEU A 280 -11.65 -6.49 -16.40
CA LEU A 280 -11.96 -7.70 -15.67
C LEU A 280 -11.05 -7.85 -14.44
N ASP A 281 -9.76 -7.58 -14.58
CA ASP A 281 -8.82 -7.69 -13.46
C ASP A 281 -9.16 -6.71 -12.33
N ALA A 282 -9.53 -5.48 -12.67
CA ALA A 282 -10.00 -4.49 -11.71
C ALA A 282 -11.29 -4.93 -10.99
N ALA A 283 -12.28 -5.47 -11.71
CA ALA A 283 -13.49 -5.98 -11.07
C ALA A 283 -13.23 -7.24 -10.22
N LYS A 284 -12.26 -8.06 -10.60
CA LYS A 284 -11.89 -9.31 -9.89
C LYS A 284 -11.16 -9.07 -8.56
N TYR A 285 -10.62 -7.86 -8.35
CA TYR A 285 -10.00 -7.43 -7.10
C TYR A 285 -10.97 -7.48 -5.91
N TYR A 286 -12.21 -7.05 -6.10
CA TYR A 286 -13.21 -7.04 -5.03
C TYR A 286 -13.45 -8.43 -4.43
N TYR A 287 -13.47 -9.48 -5.26
CA TYR A 287 -13.56 -10.85 -4.78
C TYR A 287 -12.42 -11.20 -3.82
N THR A 288 -11.17 -10.81 -4.12
CA THR A 288 -10.02 -11.06 -3.23
C THR A 288 -10.09 -10.27 -1.92
N GLN A 289 -10.81 -9.15 -1.91
CA GLN A 289 -11.04 -8.33 -0.72
C GLN A 289 -12.23 -8.80 0.12
N ARG A 290 -13.04 -9.78 -0.31
CA ARG A 290 -14.21 -10.21 0.48
C ARG A 290 -13.82 -10.70 1.88
N SER A 291 -14.47 -10.14 2.89
CA SER A 291 -14.49 -10.61 4.28
C SER A 291 -15.56 -11.68 4.46
N GLY A 292 -15.44 -12.54 5.48
CA GLY A 292 -16.47 -13.53 5.84
C GLY A 292 -16.57 -14.76 4.93
N ILE A 293 -15.73 -14.87 3.89
CA ILE A 293 -15.68 -16.01 2.96
C ILE A 293 -14.23 -16.41 2.65
N ALA A 294 -14.02 -17.70 2.41
CA ALA A 294 -12.74 -18.20 1.93
C ALA A 294 -12.52 -17.77 0.47
N ILE A 295 -11.34 -17.26 0.17
CA ILE A 295 -10.95 -16.97 -1.21
C ILE A 295 -10.44 -18.27 -1.81
N ARG A 296 -11.19 -18.75 -2.80
CA ARG A 296 -10.87 -19.98 -3.51
C ARG A 296 -9.69 -19.79 -4.46
N ASP A 297 -8.65 -20.59 -4.25
CA ASP A 297 -7.46 -20.59 -5.10
C ASP A 297 -7.77 -20.98 -6.56
N ASP A 298 -8.76 -21.86 -6.78
CA ASP A 298 -9.15 -22.23 -8.16
C ASP A 298 -9.82 -21.08 -8.93
N LEU A 299 -10.36 -20.07 -8.24
CA LEU A 299 -10.88 -18.85 -8.84
C LEU A 299 -9.84 -17.73 -8.89
N ARG A 300 -8.89 -17.70 -7.95
CA ARG A 300 -7.80 -16.73 -7.86
C ARG A 300 -6.48 -17.40 -7.47
N PRO A 301 -5.78 -18.05 -8.42
CA PRO A 301 -4.56 -18.78 -8.13
C PRO A 301 -3.49 -17.87 -7.49
N GLY A 302 -2.92 -18.33 -6.37
CA GLY A 302 -1.92 -17.58 -5.61
C GLY A 302 -2.49 -16.58 -4.59
N TYR A 303 -3.80 -16.37 -4.59
CA TYR A 303 -4.51 -15.52 -3.61
C TYR A 303 -5.48 -16.31 -2.73
N GLY A 304 -5.45 -17.65 -2.80
CA GLY A 304 -6.28 -18.50 -1.96
C GLY A 304 -6.01 -18.25 -0.47
N ARG A 305 -7.06 -18.02 0.30
CA ARG A 305 -6.97 -17.83 1.77
C ARG A 305 -8.23 -18.29 2.49
N ALA A 306 -8.08 -18.65 3.76
CA ALA A 306 -9.20 -18.96 4.64
C ALA A 306 -10.14 -17.75 4.80
N ALA A 307 -11.37 -18.02 5.26
CA ALA A 307 -12.33 -16.98 5.59
C ALA A 307 -11.84 -16.21 6.82
N GLY A 308 -11.68 -14.89 6.69
CA GLY A 308 -11.41 -14.02 7.84
C GLY A 308 -12.68 -13.47 8.43
N HIS A 309 -12.61 -13.09 9.70
CA HIS A 309 -13.67 -12.42 10.44
C HIS A 309 -15.01 -13.19 10.44
N VAL A 310 -14.93 -14.50 10.77
CA VAL A 310 -16.09 -15.41 10.88
C VAL A 310 -16.40 -15.89 12.31
N ASN A 311 -15.87 -15.21 13.34
CA ASN A 311 -15.88 -15.59 14.76
C ASN A 311 -15.28 -16.99 15.02
N THR A 312 -14.23 -17.35 14.28
CA THR A 312 -13.41 -18.53 14.58
C THR A 312 -12.07 -18.04 15.08
N ALA A 313 -11.62 -18.53 16.25
CA ALA A 313 -10.36 -18.12 16.84
C ALA A 313 -9.21 -18.24 15.82
N PRO A 314 -8.33 -17.22 15.71
CA PRO A 314 -8.18 -16.08 16.63
C PRO A 314 -9.18 -14.91 16.43
N ASN A 315 -9.96 -14.88 15.34
CA ASN A 315 -10.87 -13.77 15.08
C ASN A 315 -11.94 -13.58 16.16
N GLN A 316 -12.17 -12.33 16.55
CA GLN A 316 -13.20 -11.91 17.51
C GLN A 316 -14.40 -11.20 16.87
N GLY A 317 -14.53 -11.25 15.54
CA GLY A 317 -15.67 -10.72 14.75
C GLY A 317 -15.82 -11.50 13.44
N ASP A 318 -16.80 -11.24 12.58
CA ASP A 318 -17.76 -10.12 12.61
C ASP A 318 -19.24 -10.53 12.80
N LYS A 319 -19.53 -11.72 13.34
CA LYS A 319 -20.92 -12.22 13.53
C LYS A 319 -21.63 -11.69 14.79
N ASN A 320 -20.89 -11.09 15.72
CA ASN A 320 -21.42 -10.56 16.97
C ASN A 320 -20.51 -9.44 17.49
N VAL A 321 -20.39 -8.37 16.71
CA VAL A 321 -19.47 -7.25 16.96
C VAL A 321 -20.11 -6.28 17.95
N PRO A 322 -19.48 -5.99 19.11
CA PRO A 322 -19.95 -4.96 20.03
C PRO A 322 -19.67 -3.55 19.49
N CYS A 323 -20.46 -2.58 19.94
CA CYS A 323 -20.05 -1.18 19.84
C CYS A 323 -18.80 -0.87 20.66
N GLN A 324 -18.04 0.11 20.21
CA GLN A 324 -17.00 0.75 21.02
C GLN A 324 -17.61 1.24 22.36
N PRO A 325 -16.86 1.19 23.48
CA PRO A 325 -17.36 1.62 24.78
C PRO A 325 -18.01 3.01 24.75
N GLY A 326 -19.26 3.10 25.22
CA GLY A 326 -20.01 4.36 25.29
C GLY A 326 -20.77 4.74 24.01
N VAL A 327 -20.67 3.95 22.93
CA VAL A 327 -21.37 4.22 21.66
C VAL A 327 -22.77 3.60 21.65
N CYS A 328 -22.89 2.32 22.00
CA CYS A 328 -24.18 1.61 22.12
C CYS A 328 -24.04 0.38 23.03
N ASP A 329 -25.16 -0.27 23.38
CA ASP A 329 -25.20 -1.45 24.26
C ASP A 329 -25.64 -2.76 23.57
N TYR A 330 -25.65 -2.77 22.23
CA TYR A 330 -25.98 -3.93 21.41
C TYR A 330 -24.77 -4.45 20.61
N THR A 331 -24.94 -5.61 20.00
CA THR A 331 -24.02 -6.22 19.05
C THR A 331 -24.71 -6.40 17.69
N LEU A 332 -23.93 -6.44 16.61
CA LEU A 332 -24.45 -6.75 15.26
C LEU A 332 -23.66 -7.88 14.60
N ASP A 333 -24.35 -8.68 13.78
CA ASP A 333 -23.71 -9.45 12.72
C ASP A 333 -23.47 -8.51 11.53
N VAL A 334 -22.21 -8.18 11.31
CA VAL A 334 -21.73 -7.35 10.19
C VAL A 334 -20.75 -8.13 9.31
N SER A 335 -20.86 -9.47 9.30
CA SER A 335 -20.05 -10.34 8.43
C SER A 335 -20.31 -10.08 6.93
N GLY A 336 -19.33 -10.42 6.09
CA GLY A 336 -19.35 -10.08 4.66
C GLY A 336 -18.74 -8.70 4.39
N GLY A 337 -19.02 -8.16 3.21
CA GLY A 337 -18.40 -6.93 2.71
C GLY A 337 -16.95 -7.12 2.26
N TRP A 338 -16.32 -6.02 1.87
CA TRP A 338 -14.92 -5.97 1.47
C TRP A 338 -14.04 -5.41 2.59
N TYR A 339 -12.84 -5.97 2.73
CA TYR A 339 -11.74 -5.27 3.39
C TYR A 339 -11.35 -4.06 2.55
N ASP A 340 -11.24 -2.92 3.21
CA ASP A 340 -11.21 -1.61 2.55
C ASP A 340 -9.89 -1.30 1.87
N ALA A 341 -8.79 -1.68 2.49
CA ALA A 341 -7.46 -1.44 1.95
C ALA A 341 -6.49 -2.58 2.30
N GLY A 342 -5.30 -2.22 2.80
CA GLY A 342 -4.31 -3.17 3.28
C GLY A 342 -4.57 -3.68 4.71
N ASP A 343 -5.51 -3.07 5.43
CA ASP A 343 -6.02 -3.50 6.72
C ASP A 343 -7.29 -4.35 6.57
N HIS A 344 -7.81 -4.85 7.71
CA HIS A 344 -9.03 -5.65 7.74
C HIS A 344 -10.28 -4.86 8.16
N GLY A 345 -10.23 -3.53 8.20
CA GLY A 345 -11.39 -2.69 8.46
C GLY A 345 -12.38 -2.67 7.30
N LYS A 346 -13.63 -2.31 7.61
CA LYS A 346 -14.73 -2.16 6.64
C LYS A 346 -15.51 -0.88 6.98
N TYR A 347 -15.69 -0.01 5.98
CA TYR A 347 -16.09 1.38 6.23
C TYR A 347 -17.26 1.75 5.31
N VAL A 348 -18.36 2.26 5.88
CA VAL A 348 -19.59 2.52 5.12
C VAL A 348 -19.43 3.66 4.14
N VAL A 349 -18.64 4.68 4.47
CA VAL A 349 -18.39 5.82 3.57
C VAL A 349 -17.60 5.38 2.34
N ASN A 350 -16.42 4.78 2.52
CA ASN A 350 -15.59 4.37 1.39
C ASN A 350 -16.16 3.15 0.65
N GLY A 351 -16.79 2.21 1.36
CA GLY A 351 -17.56 1.11 0.77
C GLY A 351 -18.79 1.61 0.00
N GLY A 352 -19.39 2.72 0.42
CA GLY A 352 -20.50 3.38 -0.25
C GLY A 352 -20.14 3.87 -1.66
N ILE A 353 -19.15 4.77 -1.76
CA ILE A 353 -18.69 5.25 -3.08
C ILE A 353 -18.16 4.12 -3.96
N SER A 354 -17.40 3.17 -3.39
CA SER A 354 -16.90 2.00 -4.12
C SER A 354 -18.03 1.14 -4.71
N THR A 355 -19.06 0.85 -3.91
CA THR A 355 -20.25 0.12 -4.35
C THR A 355 -20.98 0.88 -5.46
N TRP A 356 -21.16 2.18 -5.29
CA TRP A 356 -21.81 3.03 -6.27
C TRP A 356 -21.06 3.08 -7.60
N GLU A 357 -19.73 3.12 -7.60
CA GLU A 357 -18.94 3.09 -8.85
C GLU A 357 -19.08 1.75 -9.58
N VAL A 358 -19.12 0.64 -8.85
CA VAL A 358 -19.35 -0.70 -9.42
C VAL A 358 -20.75 -0.80 -10.03
N LEU A 359 -21.78 -0.37 -9.30
CA LEU A 359 -23.17 -0.34 -9.78
C LEU A 359 -23.34 0.62 -10.96
N SER A 360 -22.75 1.80 -10.89
CA SER A 360 -22.79 2.83 -11.94
C SER A 360 -22.06 2.40 -13.20
N THR A 361 -20.98 1.61 -13.07
CA THR A 361 -20.31 0.99 -14.22
C THR A 361 -21.28 0.07 -14.95
N TYR A 362 -21.99 -0.80 -14.24
CA TYR A 362 -22.99 -1.67 -14.85
C TYR A 362 -24.17 -0.88 -15.43
N GLU A 363 -24.71 0.08 -14.68
CA GLU A 363 -25.82 0.93 -15.11
C GLU A 363 -25.47 1.75 -16.36
N ARG A 364 -24.25 2.26 -16.45
CA ARG A 364 -23.75 2.94 -17.65
C ARG A 364 -23.67 1.98 -18.83
N GLU A 365 -23.19 0.74 -18.64
CA GLU A 365 -23.21 -0.25 -19.72
C GLU A 365 -24.63 -0.64 -20.15
N LEU A 366 -25.62 -0.55 -19.26
CA LEU A 366 -27.04 -0.75 -19.62
C LEU A 366 -27.65 0.43 -20.40
N LEU A 367 -27.34 1.67 -20.00
CA LEU A 367 -28.08 2.86 -20.44
C LEU A 367 -27.36 3.67 -21.53
N ALA A 368 -26.03 3.59 -21.62
CA ALA A 368 -25.28 4.35 -22.60
C ALA A 368 -25.47 3.79 -24.01
N ARG A 369 -25.48 4.67 -25.02
CA ARG A 369 -25.56 4.29 -26.45
C ARG A 369 -24.43 3.37 -26.92
N THR A 370 -23.30 3.40 -26.20
CA THR A 370 -22.10 2.60 -26.48
C THR A 370 -21.91 1.48 -25.46
N GLY A 371 -22.90 1.21 -24.62
CA GLY A 371 -22.81 0.21 -23.57
C GLY A 371 -22.90 -1.22 -24.12
N GLU A 372 -22.17 -2.12 -23.47
CA GLU A 372 -22.08 -3.55 -23.78
C GLU A 372 -22.28 -4.36 -22.49
N PRO A 373 -23.50 -4.39 -21.91
CA PRO A 373 -23.74 -4.93 -20.56
C PRO A 373 -23.42 -6.43 -20.45
N ALA A 374 -23.47 -7.17 -21.57
CA ALA A 374 -23.06 -8.56 -21.63
C ALA A 374 -21.58 -8.78 -21.23
N LYS A 375 -20.71 -7.77 -21.40
CA LYS A 375 -19.30 -7.84 -21.00
C LYS A 375 -19.11 -7.86 -19.49
N LEU A 376 -20.11 -7.42 -18.72
CA LEU A 376 -20.18 -7.47 -17.25
C LEU A 376 -21.28 -8.44 -16.77
N GLY A 377 -21.77 -9.29 -17.67
CA GLY A 377 -22.85 -10.23 -17.39
C GLY A 377 -22.43 -11.40 -16.52
N ASP A 378 -23.36 -12.34 -16.38
CA ASP A 378 -23.17 -13.61 -15.69
C ASP A 378 -21.99 -14.40 -16.27
N GLY A 379 -21.11 -14.92 -15.42
CA GLY A 379 -19.95 -15.74 -15.76
C GLY A 379 -18.73 -14.98 -16.28
N THR A 380 -18.68 -13.65 -16.11
CA THR A 380 -17.57 -12.81 -16.62
C THR A 380 -16.43 -12.60 -15.61
N LEU A 381 -16.69 -12.74 -14.30
CA LEU A 381 -15.72 -12.45 -13.24
C LEU A 381 -15.13 -13.70 -12.59
N ALA A 382 -15.68 -14.89 -12.85
CA ALA A 382 -15.25 -16.14 -12.22
C ALA A 382 -15.23 -16.01 -10.68
N ILE A 383 -16.40 -15.68 -10.14
CA ILE A 383 -16.72 -15.61 -8.71
C ILE A 383 -17.66 -16.76 -8.31
N PRO A 384 -17.82 -17.10 -7.02
CA PRO A 384 -18.67 -18.21 -6.59
C PRO A 384 -20.10 -18.18 -7.12
N GLU A 385 -20.63 -16.98 -7.38
CA GLU A 385 -21.99 -16.75 -7.88
C GLU A 385 -22.14 -16.97 -9.39
N SER A 386 -21.03 -17.09 -10.14
CA SER A 386 -21.05 -17.26 -11.61
C SER A 386 -21.94 -18.43 -12.03
N GLY A 387 -22.89 -18.17 -12.92
CA GLY A 387 -23.89 -19.10 -13.43
C GLY A 387 -25.27 -18.99 -12.75
N ASN A 388 -25.46 -18.04 -11.85
CA ASN A 388 -26.73 -17.83 -11.13
C ASN A 388 -27.77 -17.01 -11.91
N LYS A 389 -27.45 -16.56 -13.14
CA LYS A 389 -28.27 -15.69 -14.01
C LYS A 389 -28.40 -14.24 -13.54
N VAL A 390 -27.56 -13.80 -12.63
CA VAL A 390 -27.34 -12.42 -12.24
C VAL A 390 -26.01 -11.97 -12.87
N PRO A 391 -25.90 -10.72 -13.37
CA PRO A 391 -24.61 -10.19 -13.79
C PRO A 391 -23.58 -10.30 -12.66
N ASP A 392 -22.42 -10.92 -12.90
CA ASP A 392 -21.41 -11.12 -11.86
C ASP A 392 -20.98 -9.82 -11.18
N ILE A 393 -20.99 -8.70 -11.91
CA ILE A 393 -20.68 -7.38 -11.35
C ILE A 393 -21.70 -6.94 -10.29
N LEU A 394 -22.96 -7.35 -10.45
CA LEU A 394 -24.01 -7.14 -9.45
C LEU A 394 -23.89 -8.16 -8.30
N ASP A 395 -23.45 -9.39 -8.54
CA ASP A 395 -23.18 -10.30 -7.43
C ASP A 395 -22.04 -9.78 -6.54
N GLU A 396 -20.98 -9.24 -7.15
CA GLU A 396 -19.88 -8.62 -6.41
C GLU A 396 -20.36 -7.39 -5.63
N ALA A 397 -21.09 -6.46 -6.26
CA ALA A 397 -21.66 -5.30 -5.56
C ALA A 397 -22.64 -5.70 -4.44
N ARG A 398 -23.37 -6.81 -4.62
CA ARG A 398 -24.30 -7.32 -3.60
C ARG A 398 -23.57 -7.73 -2.33
N TRP A 399 -22.34 -8.25 -2.46
CA TRP A 399 -21.53 -8.64 -1.31
C TRP A 399 -21.29 -7.48 -0.35
N GLU A 400 -20.97 -6.30 -0.90
CA GLU A 400 -20.81 -5.07 -0.11
C GLU A 400 -22.13 -4.46 0.32
N LEU A 401 -23.14 -4.40 -0.57
CA LEU A 401 -24.48 -3.92 -0.20
C LEU A 401 -25.07 -4.67 0.99
N GLU A 402 -24.88 -5.99 1.07
CA GLU A 402 -25.34 -6.77 2.22
C GLU A 402 -24.63 -6.40 3.52
N PHE A 403 -23.34 -6.03 3.46
CA PHE A 403 -22.62 -5.45 4.60
C PHE A 403 -23.16 -4.04 4.94
N LEU A 404 -23.29 -3.14 3.97
CA LEU A 404 -23.81 -1.78 4.21
C LEU A 404 -25.21 -1.82 4.86
N LEU A 405 -26.08 -2.74 4.41
CA LEU A 405 -27.40 -2.95 5.01
C LEU A 405 -27.33 -3.46 6.46
N LYS A 406 -26.33 -4.29 6.81
CA LYS A 406 -26.10 -4.78 8.19
C LYS A 406 -25.58 -3.68 9.11
N MET A 407 -24.96 -2.63 8.57
CA MET A 407 -24.46 -1.49 9.35
C MET A 407 -25.56 -0.51 9.78
N GLN A 408 -26.79 -0.68 9.31
CA GLN A 408 -27.92 0.17 9.73
C GLN A 408 -28.30 -0.10 11.19
N VAL A 409 -28.35 0.95 11.99
CA VAL A 409 -28.77 0.93 13.40
C VAL A 409 -30.18 0.33 13.51
N PRO A 410 -30.39 -0.70 14.34
CA PRO A 410 -31.65 -1.43 14.44
C PRO A 410 -32.84 -0.57 14.88
N ASP A 411 -34.06 -1.05 14.58
CA ASP A 411 -35.28 -0.45 15.13
C ASP A 411 -35.28 -0.50 16.66
N GLY A 412 -35.87 0.53 17.27
CA GLY A 412 -35.95 0.67 18.74
C GLY A 412 -34.68 1.23 19.39
N GLN A 413 -33.59 1.40 18.64
CA GLN A 413 -32.37 2.05 19.13
C GLN A 413 -32.40 3.58 18.93
N PRO A 414 -31.65 4.37 19.72
CA PRO A 414 -31.72 5.84 19.68
C PRO A 414 -31.46 6.47 18.30
N LEU A 415 -30.59 5.86 17.49
CA LEU A 415 -30.23 6.32 16.14
C LEU A 415 -30.82 5.42 15.05
N ALA A 416 -31.96 4.76 15.30
CA ALA A 416 -32.58 3.81 14.37
C ALA A 416 -32.66 4.36 12.94
N GLY A 417 -32.09 3.61 11.98
CA GLY A 417 -32.03 4.00 10.57
C GLY A 417 -30.74 4.70 10.13
N MET A 418 -29.98 5.30 11.05
CA MET A 418 -28.61 5.73 10.78
C MET A 418 -27.72 4.52 10.48
N ALA A 419 -26.55 4.73 9.88
CA ALA A 419 -25.56 3.68 9.67
C ALA A 419 -24.32 3.90 10.54
N HIS A 420 -23.85 2.84 11.20
CA HIS A 420 -22.52 2.81 11.83
C HIS A 420 -21.47 3.20 10.80
N HIS A 421 -20.52 4.05 11.19
CA HIS A 421 -19.57 4.61 10.23
C HIS A 421 -18.60 3.53 9.69
N LYS A 422 -18.17 2.61 10.55
CA LYS A 422 -17.17 1.59 10.25
C LYS A 422 -17.16 0.46 11.28
N VAL A 423 -16.54 -0.65 10.91
CA VAL A 423 -16.14 -1.74 11.80
C VAL A 423 -14.68 -2.11 11.52
N HIS A 424 -13.85 -2.09 12.56
CA HIS A 424 -12.46 -2.49 12.46
C HIS A 424 -11.92 -2.97 13.81
N ASP A 425 -10.62 -3.22 13.85
CA ASP A 425 -9.88 -3.70 15.01
C ASP A 425 -9.77 -2.62 16.09
N GLU A 426 -9.68 -3.02 17.36
CA GLU A 426 -9.40 -2.09 18.46
C GLU A 426 -8.02 -1.44 18.34
N GLN A 427 -7.04 -2.12 17.71
CA GLN A 427 -5.68 -1.64 17.48
C GLN A 427 -5.17 -2.06 16.10
N TRP A 428 -4.25 -1.26 15.53
CA TRP A 428 -3.61 -1.59 14.26
C TRP A 428 -2.77 -2.87 14.37
N THR A 429 -2.82 -3.69 13.31
CA THR A 429 -2.01 -4.90 13.19
C THR A 429 -0.76 -4.65 12.33
N GLY A 430 0.26 -5.51 12.49
CA GLY A 430 1.49 -5.47 11.70
C GLY A 430 1.45 -6.39 10.48
N LEU A 431 2.30 -6.13 9.49
CA LEU A 431 2.45 -6.97 8.31
C LEU A 431 3.60 -8.00 8.47
N PRO A 432 3.49 -9.20 7.87
CA PRO A 432 2.32 -9.75 7.17
C PRO A 432 1.33 -10.43 8.14
N LEU A 433 0.02 -10.25 7.93
CA LEU A 433 -1.04 -10.92 8.70
C LEU A 433 -2.23 -11.27 7.79
N LEU A 434 -2.68 -12.53 7.79
CA LEU A 434 -3.87 -12.94 7.06
C LEU A 434 -5.14 -12.59 7.84
N PRO A 435 -6.28 -12.31 7.16
CA PRO A 435 -7.53 -11.99 7.83
C PRO A 435 -8.06 -13.07 8.78
N SER A 436 -7.75 -14.35 8.53
CA SER A 436 -8.13 -15.47 9.42
C SER A 436 -7.32 -15.50 10.71
N ASP A 437 -6.15 -14.88 10.71
CA ASP A 437 -5.18 -14.96 11.81
C ASP A 437 -5.23 -13.71 12.70
N ASP A 438 -6.11 -12.76 12.35
CA ASP A 438 -6.32 -11.52 13.09
C ASP A 438 -6.89 -11.79 14.49
N PRO A 439 -6.15 -11.47 15.58
CA PRO A 439 -6.60 -11.71 16.94
C PRO A 439 -7.37 -10.54 17.55
N GLN A 440 -7.45 -9.39 16.85
CA GLN A 440 -7.99 -8.17 17.44
C GLN A 440 -9.48 -8.29 17.73
N LYS A 441 -9.90 -7.60 18.80
CA LYS A 441 -11.31 -7.33 19.03
C LYS A 441 -11.82 -6.42 17.92
N ARG A 442 -12.99 -6.74 17.38
CA ARG A 442 -13.69 -5.93 16.38
C ARG A 442 -14.71 -5.03 17.06
N GLU A 443 -14.83 -3.79 16.62
CA GLU A 443 -15.75 -2.82 17.22
C GLU A 443 -16.60 -2.10 16.16
N LEU A 444 -17.87 -1.88 16.45
CA LEU A 444 -18.72 -0.95 15.70
C LEU A 444 -18.45 0.46 16.19
N HIS A 445 -18.11 1.35 15.26
CA HIS A 445 -17.88 2.76 15.55
C HIS A 445 -19.18 3.56 15.48
N PRO A 446 -19.24 4.79 16.05
CA PRO A 446 -20.42 5.62 16.03
C PRO A 446 -21.06 5.76 14.65
N ALA A 447 -22.38 5.91 14.62
CA ALA A 447 -23.08 6.25 13.39
C ALA A 447 -22.72 7.68 12.94
N SER A 448 -22.74 7.91 11.62
CA SER A 448 -22.51 9.23 11.05
C SER A 448 -23.52 9.54 9.95
N THR A 449 -23.78 10.82 9.71
CA THR A 449 -24.66 11.29 8.65
C THR A 449 -24.11 10.90 7.27
N ALA A 450 -22.79 11.05 7.05
CA ALA A 450 -22.13 10.65 5.80
C ALA A 450 -22.34 9.16 5.48
N ALA A 451 -22.07 8.27 6.45
CA ALA A 451 -22.29 6.83 6.29
C ALA A 451 -23.76 6.49 6.02
N THR A 452 -24.68 7.18 6.71
CA THR A 452 -26.12 6.98 6.54
C THR A 452 -26.58 7.37 5.14
N LEU A 453 -26.07 8.48 4.60
CA LEU A 453 -26.41 8.94 3.25
C LEU A 453 -25.76 8.07 2.16
N ASN A 454 -24.53 7.58 2.39
CA ASN A 454 -23.89 6.57 1.53
C ASN A 454 -24.73 5.27 1.45
N LEU A 455 -25.24 4.79 2.59
CA LEU A 455 -26.17 3.68 2.62
C LEU A 455 -27.47 4.01 1.87
N ALA A 456 -28.01 5.21 2.04
CA ALA A 456 -29.23 5.63 1.36
C ALA A 456 -29.07 5.62 -0.16
N ALA A 457 -28.01 6.24 -0.66
CA ALA A 457 -27.71 6.37 -2.07
C ALA A 457 -27.47 5.01 -2.75
N THR A 458 -26.59 4.19 -2.19
CA THR A 458 -26.26 2.87 -2.76
C THR A 458 -27.43 1.90 -2.69
N ALA A 459 -28.22 1.90 -1.61
CA ALA A 459 -29.39 1.05 -1.50
C ALA A 459 -30.54 1.50 -2.43
N ALA A 460 -30.68 2.81 -2.71
CA ALA A 460 -31.61 3.31 -3.72
C ALA A 460 -31.20 2.89 -5.15
N GLN A 461 -29.92 2.99 -5.48
CA GLN A 461 -29.38 2.47 -6.74
C GLN A 461 -29.57 0.96 -6.88
N ALA A 462 -29.28 0.20 -5.83
CA ALA A 462 -29.52 -1.23 -5.81
C ALA A 462 -31.02 -1.56 -6.04
N ALA A 463 -31.94 -0.81 -5.44
CA ALA A 463 -33.37 -1.06 -5.61
C ALA A 463 -33.82 -1.06 -7.08
N ARG A 464 -33.27 -0.17 -7.93
CA ARG A 464 -33.61 -0.15 -9.36
C ARG A 464 -32.85 -1.19 -10.18
N LEU A 465 -31.57 -1.42 -9.89
CA LEU A 465 -30.72 -2.33 -10.68
C LEU A 465 -31.02 -3.81 -10.41
N TYR A 466 -31.40 -4.18 -9.19
CA TYR A 466 -31.69 -5.58 -8.85
C TYR A 466 -33.14 -5.99 -9.14
N LYS A 467 -34.06 -5.05 -9.41
CA LYS A 467 -35.48 -5.35 -9.68
C LYS A 467 -35.72 -6.42 -10.76
N PRO A 468 -34.95 -6.52 -11.85
CA PRO A 468 -35.11 -7.57 -12.85
C PRO A 468 -34.64 -8.96 -12.39
N TYR A 469 -33.75 -9.03 -11.40
CA TYR A 469 -33.02 -10.23 -10.99
C TYR A 469 -33.51 -10.79 -9.64
N ASP A 470 -33.73 -9.90 -8.66
CA ASP A 470 -34.17 -10.22 -7.31
C ASP A 470 -35.07 -9.09 -6.77
N LYS A 471 -36.39 -9.27 -6.93
CA LYS A 471 -37.39 -8.29 -6.48
C LYS A 471 -37.44 -8.16 -4.96
N ALA A 472 -37.11 -9.21 -4.22
CA ALA A 472 -37.15 -9.19 -2.76
C ALA A 472 -35.97 -8.38 -2.22
N PHE A 473 -34.77 -8.61 -2.76
CA PHE A 473 -33.60 -7.80 -2.43
C PHE A 473 -33.80 -6.33 -2.82
N ALA A 474 -34.32 -6.06 -4.02
CA ALA A 474 -34.62 -4.71 -4.46
C ALA A 474 -35.59 -3.96 -3.51
N ALA A 475 -36.63 -4.64 -3.02
CA ALA A 475 -37.57 -4.06 -2.06
C ALA A 475 -36.93 -3.82 -0.68
N LYS A 476 -36.07 -4.74 -0.23
CA LYS A 476 -35.29 -4.59 1.00
C LYS A 476 -34.36 -3.36 0.92
N ALA A 477 -33.63 -3.24 -0.17
CA ALA A 477 -32.72 -2.11 -0.41
C ALA A 477 -33.48 -0.77 -0.42
N LEU A 478 -34.61 -0.68 -1.13
CA LEU A 478 -35.43 0.55 -1.14
C LEU A 478 -35.96 0.93 0.25
N THR A 479 -36.34 -0.07 1.05
CA THR A 479 -36.83 0.16 2.42
C THR A 479 -35.72 0.71 3.31
N ALA A 480 -34.53 0.10 3.25
CA ALA A 480 -33.36 0.57 3.99
C ALA A 480 -32.94 1.98 3.56
N ALA A 481 -32.95 2.27 2.24
CA ALA A 481 -32.61 3.57 1.69
C ALA A 481 -33.51 4.69 2.24
N ARG A 482 -34.83 4.48 2.21
CA ARG A 482 -35.81 5.45 2.74
C ARG A 482 -35.67 5.66 4.24
N LYS A 483 -35.38 4.60 4.97
CA LYS A 483 -35.15 4.65 6.42
C LYS A 483 -33.89 5.45 6.73
N ALA A 484 -32.80 5.20 6.01
CA ALA A 484 -31.54 5.93 6.14
C ALA A 484 -31.70 7.41 5.79
N TRP A 485 -32.35 7.73 4.67
CA TRP A 485 -32.66 9.11 4.29
C TRP A 485 -33.44 9.86 5.38
N THR A 486 -34.49 9.22 5.92
CA THR A 486 -35.32 9.82 6.98
C THR A 486 -34.50 10.05 8.25
N ALA A 487 -33.63 9.12 8.62
CA ALA A 487 -32.77 9.24 9.79
C ALA A 487 -31.70 10.34 9.61
N ALA A 488 -31.08 10.43 8.42
CA ALA A 488 -30.10 11.47 8.11
C ALA A 488 -30.73 12.88 8.18
N LEU A 489 -31.97 13.06 7.72
CA LEU A 489 -32.69 14.33 7.88
C LEU A 489 -32.96 14.71 9.34
N ALA A 490 -33.13 13.71 10.23
CA ALA A 490 -33.32 13.94 11.66
C ALA A 490 -31.98 14.19 12.39
N HIS A 491 -30.87 13.73 11.82
CA HIS A 491 -29.52 13.85 12.37
C HIS A 491 -28.54 14.34 11.28
N PRO A 492 -28.66 15.60 10.82
CA PRO A 492 -27.92 16.08 9.66
C PRO A 492 -26.45 16.43 9.94
N ASP A 493 -26.02 16.42 11.19
CA ASP A 493 -24.74 16.97 11.67
C ASP A 493 -23.98 16.01 12.61
N LEU A 494 -24.19 14.69 12.45
CA LEU A 494 -23.41 13.67 13.15
C LEU A 494 -22.18 13.27 12.31
N TYR A 495 -21.06 13.93 12.56
CA TYR A 495 -19.81 13.70 11.83
C TYR A 495 -18.93 12.63 12.50
N ALA A 496 -18.20 11.87 11.69
CA ALA A 496 -17.15 10.99 12.18
C ALA A 496 -15.95 11.82 12.69
N SER A 497 -15.32 11.37 13.77
CA SER A 497 -14.23 12.11 14.41
C SER A 497 -12.88 11.81 13.75
N GLU A 498 -12.09 12.85 13.47
CA GLU A 498 -10.68 12.73 13.08
C GLU A 498 -9.81 12.09 14.16
N SER A 499 -10.27 12.06 15.41
CA SER A 499 -9.53 11.43 16.51
C SER A 499 -9.76 9.92 16.61
N ASP A 500 -10.72 9.37 15.88
CA ASP A 500 -11.12 7.96 15.93
C ASP A 500 -10.32 7.15 14.89
N GLY A 501 -8.99 7.20 14.96
CA GLY A 501 -8.06 6.62 13.97
C GLY A 501 -7.23 5.43 14.46
N THR A 502 -7.55 4.91 15.65
CA THR A 502 -6.84 3.76 16.22
C THR A 502 -7.45 2.46 15.69
N GLY A 503 -6.66 1.61 15.04
CA GLY A 503 -7.10 0.32 14.51
C GLY A 503 -7.86 0.37 13.19
N GLY A 504 -8.09 1.57 12.64
CA GLY A 504 -8.70 1.76 11.33
C GLY A 504 -8.71 3.22 10.89
N GLY A 505 -8.88 3.45 9.58
CA GLY A 505 -8.93 4.80 8.98
C GLY A 505 -10.11 5.62 9.50
N THR A 506 -9.94 6.95 9.63
CA THR A 506 -10.99 7.82 10.18
C THR A 506 -12.16 8.00 9.22
N TYR A 507 -11.87 8.18 7.92
CA TYR A 507 -12.86 8.58 6.90
C TYR A 507 -13.77 9.71 7.37
N ALA A 508 -13.21 10.63 8.15
CA ALA A 508 -13.94 11.76 8.69
C ALA A 508 -14.28 12.74 7.58
N ASP A 509 -15.53 13.20 7.60
CA ASP A 509 -16.02 14.29 6.78
C ASP A 509 -16.95 15.16 7.64
N ASN A 510 -16.73 16.47 7.55
CA ASN A 510 -17.46 17.48 8.30
C ASN A 510 -18.40 18.31 7.40
N ASN A 511 -18.55 17.93 6.13
CA ASN A 511 -19.43 18.59 5.18
C ASN A 511 -20.21 17.57 4.34
N VAL A 512 -21.37 17.17 4.86
CA VAL A 512 -22.20 16.13 4.23
C VAL A 512 -23.16 16.66 3.16
N THR A 513 -22.90 17.85 2.61
CA THR A 513 -23.84 18.50 1.68
C THR A 513 -23.88 17.80 0.32
N ASP A 514 -22.76 17.25 -0.12
CA ASP A 514 -22.66 16.42 -1.31
C ASP A 514 -23.26 15.04 -1.12
N GLU A 515 -23.14 14.41 0.06
CA GLU A 515 -23.85 13.16 0.35
C GLU A 515 -25.37 13.36 0.37
N PHE A 516 -25.86 14.48 0.90
CA PHE A 516 -27.30 14.79 0.86
C PHE A 516 -27.77 14.96 -0.58
N TYR A 517 -27.00 15.66 -1.41
CA TYR A 517 -27.29 15.82 -2.83
C TYR A 517 -27.28 14.47 -3.56
N TRP A 518 -26.26 13.66 -3.35
CA TRP A 518 -26.10 12.36 -3.98
C TRP A 518 -27.24 11.40 -3.58
N ALA A 519 -27.51 11.24 -2.28
CA ALA A 519 -28.58 10.37 -1.80
C ALA A 519 -29.98 10.82 -2.24
N ALA A 520 -30.19 12.12 -2.47
CA ALA A 520 -31.44 12.64 -3.02
C ALA A 520 -31.58 12.43 -4.54
N ALA A 521 -30.45 12.34 -5.26
CA ALA A 521 -30.43 12.10 -6.69
C ALA A 521 -30.69 10.63 -7.05
N GLU A 522 -30.25 9.71 -6.20
CA GLU A 522 -30.51 8.26 -6.28
C GLU A 522 -31.93 7.87 -5.88
#